data_AF-A0A498NQI0-F1
#
_entry.id   AF-A0A498NQI0-F1
#
_cell.length_a   1.000
_cell.length_b   1.000
_cell.length_c   1.000
_cell.angle_alpha   90.00
_cell.angle_beta   90.00
_cell.angle_gamma   90.00
#
_symmetry.space_group_name_H-M   'P 1'
#
loop_
_entity.id
_entity.type
_entity.pdbx_description
1 polymer ?
#
loop_
_entity_poly.entity_id
_entity_poly.type
_entity_poly.pdbx_seq_one_letter_code
_entity_poly.pdbx_strand_id
1 'polypeptide(L)'
;MLVSFPDVIDSNARREDEELEKKSIKKRVKELKVLDPKIAQNLSIFLGSFRMPYEEIRRMILEVDEDQLTEPMIQNLVKYLPEQEQLNALVKYKSEYANLSEPEQFGVVMSSVKRLRPRLNSILFKLQFEEQVSNLRPDIMAVNAACDEVRKSKAFSRLLELILLMGNFMNAGSRNAQSFGFNLSSLCKLKDTKSADQKSTLLNFLAEVCEEKYPEVLKFVEDLQHVDQASRVLPALVPFIKAEMALWARDHYQKLVIMHSNMVTLYLNMLEYFAIDPKKTSVEELFTDLSNFRAMFMQAVKENARRREAEEKQRKARIAKEKAEREKQERQMKKKRLLEVNTENDETGVMDCLLEALQSGAAFRDRRKRAPRPREEPTQVLSPSLQRPILKDCNHDSNSK
;
A
#
# COMPACT_ATOMS: atom_id res chain seq x y z
N MET A 1 80.63 -56.37 19.87
CA MET A 1 80.51 -56.34 18.40
C MET A 1 79.05 -56.52 18.03
N LEU A 2 78.59 -55.72 17.07
CA LEU A 2 77.40 -55.89 16.20
C LEU A 2 75.98 -55.55 16.74
N VAL A 3 75.60 -54.31 16.43
CA VAL A 3 74.32 -53.76 15.91
C VAL A 3 73.23 -54.73 15.39
N SER A 4 71.95 -54.40 15.66
CA SER A 4 70.90 -54.06 14.65
C SER A 4 69.49 -53.80 15.26
N PHE A 5 68.82 -52.73 14.81
CA PHE A 5 67.34 -52.46 14.82
C PHE A 5 66.83 -52.65 13.36
N PRO A 6 65.54 -52.51 13.00
CA PRO A 6 64.30 -53.20 13.43
C PRO A 6 63.43 -53.68 12.23
N ASP A 7 62.65 -54.78 12.35
CA ASP A 7 61.69 -55.19 11.30
C ASP A 7 60.22 -54.98 11.71
N VAL A 8 59.67 -53.90 11.17
CA VAL A 8 58.40 -53.80 10.41
C VAL A 8 57.41 -54.95 10.60
N ILE A 9 56.43 -54.76 11.49
CA ILE A 9 55.14 -55.47 11.41
C ILE A 9 54.10 -54.54 10.78
N ASP A 10 53.97 -54.76 9.49
CA ASP A 10 52.78 -54.68 8.64
C ASP A 10 51.87 -53.44 8.75
N SER A 11 52.34 -52.36 8.11
CA SER A 11 51.51 -51.23 7.71
C SER A 11 50.78 -51.47 6.37
N ASN A 12 50.95 -52.64 5.72
CA ASN A 12 50.30 -52.97 4.46
C ASN A 12 48.93 -53.63 4.67
N ALA A 13 48.76 -54.54 5.63
CA ALA A 13 47.47 -55.16 5.92
C ALA A 13 46.39 -54.15 6.34
N ARG A 14 46.74 -53.16 7.18
CA ARG A 14 45.82 -52.07 7.55
C ARG A 14 45.51 -51.11 6.40
N ARG A 15 46.46 -50.93 5.47
CA ARG A 15 46.24 -50.10 4.27
C ARG A 15 45.42 -50.83 3.22
N GLU A 16 45.55 -52.16 3.11
CA GLU A 16 44.74 -52.99 2.22
C GLU A 16 43.29 -53.07 2.72
N ASP A 17 43.06 -53.24 4.03
CA ASP A 17 41.73 -53.18 4.63
C ASP A 17 41.10 -51.77 4.52
N GLU A 18 41.88 -50.70 4.75
CA GLU A 18 41.41 -49.33 4.53
C GLU A 18 41.20 -49.01 3.03
N GLU A 19 41.96 -49.60 2.10
CA GLU A 19 41.72 -49.45 0.65
C GLU A 19 40.52 -50.25 0.17
N LEU A 20 40.24 -51.41 0.77
CA LEU A 20 39.03 -52.21 0.54
C LEU A 20 37.79 -51.49 1.09
N GLU A 21 37.87 -50.88 2.27
CA GLU A 21 36.81 -50.02 2.81
C GLU A 21 36.64 -48.74 2.00
N LYS A 22 37.73 -48.04 1.62
CA LYS A 22 37.65 -46.82 0.78
C LYS A 22 37.22 -47.09 -0.66
N LYS A 23 37.40 -48.31 -1.19
CA LYS A 23 36.83 -48.75 -2.47
C LYS A 23 35.33 -49.06 -2.37
N SER A 24 34.82 -49.41 -1.19
CA SER A 24 33.39 -49.67 -0.98
C SER A 24 32.54 -48.39 -0.81
N ILE A 25 33.16 -47.26 -0.41
CA ILE A 25 32.50 -45.95 -0.24
C ILE A 25 32.95 -44.94 -1.33
N LYS A 26 33.16 -45.40 -2.56
CA LYS A 26 32.90 -44.58 -3.74
C LYS A 26 31.66 -45.18 -4.37
N LYS A 27 30.46 -44.64 -4.08
CA LYS A 27 29.27 -44.92 -4.89
C LYS A 27 29.70 -44.76 -6.34
N ARG A 28 29.84 -45.87 -7.09
CA ARG A 28 30.15 -45.81 -8.52
C ARG A 28 29.09 -44.91 -9.11
N VAL A 29 29.50 -43.77 -9.65
CA VAL A 29 28.59 -42.87 -10.35
C VAL A 29 28.03 -43.68 -11.51
N LYS A 30 26.77 -44.08 -11.40
CA LYS A 30 26.10 -44.85 -12.43
C LYS A 30 25.93 -43.95 -13.65
N GLU A 31 26.34 -44.45 -14.80
CA GLU A 31 26.28 -43.71 -16.07
C GLU A 31 24.81 -43.48 -16.47
N LEU A 32 24.53 -42.31 -17.06
CA LEU A 32 23.22 -41.97 -17.60
C LEU A 32 23.00 -42.70 -18.92
N LYS A 33 21.85 -43.35 -19.07
CA LYS A 33 21.50 -44.10 -20.30
C LYS A 33 20.54 -43.35 -21.22
N VAL A 34 19.67 -42.50 -20.67
CA VAL A 34 18.60 -41.82 -21.41
C VAL A 34 18.52 -40.33 -21.10
N LEU A 35 18.58 -39.95 -19.83
CA LEU A 35 18.39 -38.55 -19.43
C LEU A 35 19.62 -37.72 -19.77
N ASP A 36 19.41 -36.47 -20.19
CA ASP A 36 20.52 -35.52 -20.31
C ASP A 36 21.06 -35.14 -18.92
N PRO A 37 22.35 -34.74 -18.83
CA PRO A 37 22.97 -34.43 -17.54
C PRO A 37 22.26 -33.33 -16.74
N LYS A 38 21.62 -32.36 -17.40
CA LYS A 38 20.97 -31.22 -16.72
C LYS A 38 19.66 -31.65 -16.07
N ILE A 39 18.81 -32.41 -16.78
CA ILE A 39 17.58 -32.98 -16.20
C ILE A 39 17.93 -33.96 -15.07
N ALA A 40 18.91 -34.83 -15.29
CA ALA A 40 19.36 -35.79 -14.27
C ALA A 40 19.89 -35.09 -13.00
N GLN A 41 20.66 -34.02 -13.15
CA GLN A 41 21.15 -33.23 -12.01
C GLN A 41 20.00 -32.55 -11.25
N ASN A 42 19.09 -31.89 -11.96
CA ASN A 42 17.93 -31.23 -11.33
C ASN A 42 17.06 -32.21 -10.55
N LEU A 43 16.78 -33.39 -11.13
CA LEU A 43 16.05 -34.45 -10.46
C LEU A 43 16.81 -34.98 -9.24
N SER A 44 18.13 -35.17 -9.36
CA SER A 44 18.94 -35.65 -8.22
C SER A 44 18.90 -34.68 -7.04
N ILE A 45 18.94 -33.37 -7.30
CA ILE A 45 18.81 -32.32 -6.26
C ILE A 45 17.42 -32.39 -5.61
N PHE A 46 16.37 -32.49 -6.43
CA PHE A 46 14.99 -32.60 -5.96
C PHE A 46 14.77 -33.85 -5.11
N LEU A 47 15.15 -35.03 -5.61
CA LEU A 47 14.99 -36.31 -4.93
C LEU A 47 15.81 -36.38 -3.62
N GLY A 48 17.02 -35.82 -3.63
CA GLY A 48 17.86 -35.73 -2.44
C GLY A 48 17.28 -34.86 -1.32
N SER A 49 16.42 -33.90 -1.67
CA SER A 49 15.71 -33.03 -0.72
C SER A 49 14.46 -33.71 -0.15
N PHE A 50 13.78 -34.54 -0.94
CA PHE A 50 12.51 -35.16 -0.58
C PHE A 50 12.66 -36.52 0.15
N ARG A 51 13.78 -37.23 -0.07
CA ARG A 51 14.19 -38.46 0.67
C ARG A 51 13.07 -39.48 0.90
N MET A 52 12.31 -39.78 -0.15
CA MET A 52 11.20 -40.72 -0.11
C MET A 52 11.36 -41.83 -1.16
N PRO A 53 10.90 -43.07 -0.89
CA PRO A 53 10.85 -44.12 -1.92
C PRO A 53 10.04 -43.68 -3.15
N TYR A 54 10.54 -43.97 -4.36
CA TYR A 54 9.88 -43.52 -5.60
C TYR A 54 8.50 -44.15 -5.82
N GLU A 55 8.30 -45.38 -5.34
CA GLU A 55 6.99 -46.02 -5.35
C GLU A 55 5.98 -45.31 -4.44
N GLU A 56 6.45 -44.70 -3.35
CA GLU A 56 5.60 -43.91 -2.46
C GLU A 56 5.20 -42.58 -3.14
N ILE A 57 6.13 -41.92 -3.84
CA ILE A 57 5.82 -40.75 -4.68
C ILE A 57 4.75 -41.12 -5.73
N ARG A 58 4.89 -42.28 -6.35
CA ARG A 58 3.91 -42.79 -7.33
C ARG A 58 2.55 -43.06 -6.68
N ARG A 59 2.53 -43.69 -5.51
CA ARG A 59 1.30 -43.96 -4.74
C ARG A 59 0.56 -42.66 -4.43
N MET A 60 1.25 -41.67 -3.85
CA MET A 60 0.66 -40.36 -3.53
C MET A 60 0.08 -39.67 -4.77
N ILE A 61 0.76 -39.71 -5.92
CA ILE A 61 0.25 -39.12 -7.18
C ILE A 61 -0.98 -39.87 -7.71
N LEU A 62 -1.04 -41.19 -7.56
CA LEU A 62 -2.16 -42.00 -8.03
C LEU A 62 -3.40 -41.84 -7.13
N GLU A 63 -3.19 -41.81 -5.82
CA GLU A 63 -4.22 -41.69 -4.79
C GLU A 63 -4.64 -40.24 -4.53
N VAL A 64 -3.82 -39.26 -4.94
CA VAL A 64 -4.00 -37.82 -4.63
C VAL A 64 -4.05 -37.61 -3.12
N ASP A 65 -2.98 -38.03 -2.44
CA ASP A 65 -2.83 -37.92 -0.98
C ASP A 65 -2.62 -36.45 -0.56
N GLU A 66 -3.70 -35.76 -0.21
CA GLU A 66 -3.71 -34.32 0.12
C GLU A 66 -2.94 -33.99 1.41
N ASP A 67 -2.72 -34.97 2.30
CA ASP A 67 -2.01 -34.76 3.57
C ASP A 67 -0.48 -34.70 3.36
N GLN A 68 0.02 -35.37 2.32
CA GLN A 68 1.46 -35.46 2.03
C GLN A 68 1.88 -34.66 0.80
N LEU A 69 0.98 -34.44 -0.17
CA LEU A 69 1.27 -33.66 -1.37
C LEU A 69 1.21 -32.17 -1.08
N THR A 70 2.36 -31.50 -1.20
CA THR A 70 2.46 -30.04 -1.06
C THR A 70 2.57 -29.34 -2.42
N GLU A 71 2.11 -28.09 -2.52
CA GLU A 71 2.21 -27.30 -3.75
C GLU A 71 3.66 -27.20 -4.27
N PRO A 72 4.69 -26.85 -3.46
CA PRO A 72 6.06 -26.76 -3.94
C PRO A 72 6.60 -28.10 -4.45
N MET A 73 6.16 -29.21 -3.86
CA MET A 73 6.53 -30.54 -4.32
C MET A 73 5.99 -30.80 -5.73
N ILE A 74 4.69 -30.56 -5.96
CA ILE A 74 4.08 -30.79 -7.27
C ILE A 74 4.62 -29.80 -8.31
N GLN A 75 4.84 -28.53 -7.96
CA GLN A 75 5.46 -27.55 -8.87
C GLN A 75 6.85 -27.98 -9.32
N ASN A 76 7.69 -28.44 -8.38
CA ASN A 76 9.02 -28.95 -8.71
C ASN A 76 8.94 -30.23 -9.55
N LEU A 77 8.01 -31.13 -9.24
CA LEU A 77 7.76 -32.31 -10.07
C LEU A 77 7.40 -31.92 -11.50
N VAL A 78 6.44 -31.01 -11.71
CA VAL A 78 6.06 -30.53 -13.05
C VAL A 78 7.24 -29.90 -13.77
N LYS A 79 8.02 -29.06 -13.07
CA LYS A 79 9.14 -28.31 -13.63
C LYS A 79 10.32 -29.19 -14.04
N TYR A 80 10.63 -30.23 -13.27
CA TYR A 80 11.80 -31.08 -13.46
C TYR A 80 11.48 -32.44 -14.09
N LEU A 81 10.21 -32.73 -14.38
CA LEU A 81 9.80 -33.99 -14.99
C LEU A 81 10.44 -34.15 -16.38
N PRO A 82 11.08 -35.30 -16.67
CA PRO A 82 11.52 -35.64 -18.02
C PRO A 82 10.36 -35.55 -19.02
N GLU A 83 10.69 -35.33 -20.29
CA GLU A 83 9.71 -35.37 -21.37
C GLU A 83 9.10 -36.78 -21.50
N GLN A 84 7.86 -36.85 -22.00
CA GLN A 84 7.15 -38.13 -22.12
C GLN A 84 7.93 -39.14 -22.98
N GLU A 85 8.64 -38.67 -24.01
CA GLU A 85 9.51 -39.49 -24.85
C GLU A 85 10.67 -40.10 -24.06
N GLN A 86 11.31 -39.33 -23.17
CA GLN A 86 12.39 -39.78 -22.29
C GLN A 86 11.88 -40.80 -21.27
N LEU A 87 10.69 -40.57 -20.69
CA LEU A 87 10.04 -41.54 -19.79
C LEU A 87 9.73 -42.85 -20.51
N ASN A 88 9.24 -42.78 -21.75
CA ASN A 88 8.96 -43.98 -22.56
C ASN A 88 10.24 -44.74 -22.92
N ALA A 89 11.34 -44.04 -23.20
CA ALA A 89 12.63 -44.66 -23.46
C ALA A 89 13.20 -45.38 -22.22
N LEU A 90 13.01 -44.82 -21.02
CA LEU A 90 13.43 -45.44 -19.76
C LEU A 90 12.74 -46.77 -19.45
N VAL A 91 11.51 -46.99 -19.92
CA VAL A 91 10.78 -48.27 -19.73
C VAL A 91 11.57 -49.47 -20.25
N LYS A 92 12.37 -49.28 -21.32
CA LYS A 92 13.19 -50.35 -21.93
C LYS A 92 14.25 -50.89 -20.98
N TYR A 93 14.67 -50.11 -19.99
CA TYR A 93 15.70 -50.48 -19.01
C TYR A 93 15.13 -51.00 -17.69
N LYS A 94 13.83 -51.32 -17.63
CA LYS A 94 13.17 -51.80 -16.40
C LYS A 94 13.80 -53.08 -15.82
N SER A 95 14.31 -53.98 -16.67
CA SER A 95 15.04 -55.18 -16.25
C SER A 95 16.40 -54.89 -15.60
N GLU A 96 16.98 -53.73 -15.90
CA GLU A 96 18.27 -53.27 -15.39
C GLU A 96 18.14 -52.16 -14.33
N TYR A 97 16.98 -52.07 -13.67
CA TYR A 97 16.65 -51.01 -12.73
C TYR A 97 17.74 -50.74 -11.67
N ALA A 98 18.31 -51.81 -11.09
CA ALA A 98 19.37 -51.71 -10.09
C ALA A 98 20.66 -51.07 -10.62
N ASN A 99 20.89 -51.09 -11.94
CA ASN A 99 22.07 -50.52 -12.60
C ASN A 99 21.87 -49.08 -13.08
N LEU A 100 20.64 -48.56 -13.04
CA LEU A 100 20.34 -47.18 -13.42
C LEU A 100 20.72 -46.18 -12.34
N SER A 101 21.03 -44.96 -12.77
CA SER A 101 21.22 -43.80 -11.90
C SER A 101 19.94 -43.45 -11.12
N GLU A 102 20.08 -42.75 -10.00
CA GLU A 102 18.96 -42.33 -9.14
C GLU A 102 17.81 -41.61 -9.90
N PRO A 103 18.07 -40.58 -10.73
CA PRO A 103 17.02 -39.88 -11.47
C PRO A 103 16.36 -40.75 -12.56
N GLU A 104 17.08 -41.73 -13.12
CA GLU A 104 16.53 -42.67 -14.10
C GLU A 104 15.68 -43.75 -13.45
N GLN A 105 16.06 -44.22 -12.26
CA GLN A 105 15.22 -45.10 -11.44
C GLN A 105 13.88 -44.43 -11.13
N PHE A 106 13.91 -43.17 -10.71
CA PHE A 106 12.70 -42.36 -10.54
C PHE A 106 11.88 -42.27 -11.84
N GLY A 107 12.53 -41.97 -12.97
CA GLY A 107 11.86 -41.91 -14.28
C GLY A 107 11.19 -43.22 -14.69
N VAL A 108 11.80 -44.38 -14.41
CA VAL A 108 11.20 -45.70 -14.65
C VAL A 108 9.93 -45.88 -13.82
N VAL A 109 9.94 -45.56 -12.53
CA VAL A 109 8.75 -45.69 -11.68
C VAL A 109 7.62 -44.77 -12.17
N MET A 110 7.96 -43.51 -12.46
CA MET A 110 7.01 -42.49 -12.94
C MET A 110 6.45 -42.80 -14.34
N SER A 111 7.20 -43.48 -15.20
CA SER A 111 6.74 -43.88 -16.54
C SER A 111 5.50 -44.77 -16.52
N SER A 112 5.24 -45.47 -15.41
CA SER A 112 4.05 -46.31 -15.22
C SER A 112 2.76 -45.49 -14.99
N VAL A 113 2.88 -44.20 -14.66
CA VAL A 113 1.74 -43.31 -14.39
C VAL A 113 1.17 -42.79 -15.70
N LYS A 114 -0.05 -43.24 -16.03
CA LYS A 114 -0.76 -42.77 -17.23
C LYS A 114 -1.07 -41.27 -17.13
N ARG A 115 -0.80 -40.54 -18.22
CA ARG A 115 -1.03 -39.09 -18.35
C ARG A 115 -0.41 -38.29 -17.20
N LEU A 116 0.85 -38.59 -16.87
CA LEU A 116 1.54 -38.02 -15.71
C LEU A 116 1.54 -36.49 -15.68
N ARG A 117 1.94 -35.81 -16.76
CA ARG A 117 1.93 -34.33 -16.82
C ARG A 117 0.53 -33.73 -16.60
N PRO A 118 -0.51 -34.11 -17.37
CA PRO A 118 -1.88 -33.64 -17.10
C PRO A 118 -2.35 -33.93 -15.68
N ARG A 119 -2.01 -35.09 -15.12
CA ARG A 119 -2.35 -35.46 -13.74
C ARG A 119 -1.68 -34.54 -12.72
N LEU A 120 -0.36 -34.32 -12.84
CA LEU A 120 0.36 -33.40 -11.94
C LEU A 120 -0.17 -31.98 -12.04
N ASN A 121 -0.48 -31.48 -13.24
CA ASN A 121 -1.11 -30.18 -13.41
C ASN A 121 -2.50 -30.11 -12.76
N SER A 122 -3.28 -31.20 -12.82
CA SER A 122 -4.60 -31.27 -12.16
C SER A 122 -4.48 -31.28 -10.63
N ILE A 123 -3.48 -31.97 -10.08
CA ILE A 123 -3.18 -31.98 -8.65
C ILE A 123 -2.70 -30.60 -8.21
N LEU A 124 -1.78 -29.99 -8.96
CA LEU A 124 -1.27 -28.64 -8.68
C LEU A 124 -2.41 -27.64 -8.62
N PHE A 125 -3.30 -27.68 -9.62
CA PHE A 125 -4.49 -26.86 -9.64
C PHE A 125 -5.36 -27.08 -8.40
N LYS A 126 -5.58 -28.35 -7.99
CA LYS A 126 -6.36 -28.68 -6.79
C LYS A 126 -5.77 -28.08 -5.52
N LEU A 127 -4.45 -28.17 -5.35
CA LEU A 127 -3.75 -27.63 -4.17
C LEU A 127 -3.79 -26.10 -4.13
N GLN A 128 -3.69 -25.43 -5.28
CA GLN A 128 -3.73 -23.96 -5.38
C GLN A 128 -5.15 -23.40 -5.35
N PHE A 129 -6.17 -24.22 -5.58
CA PHE A 129 -7.52 -23.76 -5.89
C PHE A 129 -8.13 -22.88 -4.79
N GLU A 130 -8.06 -23.31 -3.55
CA GLU A 130 -8.70 -22.60 -2.43
C GLU A 130 -8.06 -21.22 -2.20
N GLU A 131 -6.72 -21.15 -2.29
CA GLU A 131 -5.99 -19.88 -2.18
C GLU A 131 -6.37 -18.93 -3.32
N GLN A 132 -6.40 -19.44 -4.55
CA GLN A 132 -6.80 -18.62 -5.71
C GLN A 132 -8.23 -18.10 -5.57
N VAL A 133 -9.19 -18.93 -5.14
CA VAL A 133 -10.58 -18.49 -4.89
C VAL A 133 -10.65 -17.45 -3.76
N SER A 134 -9.93 -17.69 -2.66
CA SER A 134 -9.85 -16.77 -1.52
C SER A 134 -9.28 -15.41 -1.93
N ASN A 135 -8.33 -15.39 -2.87
CA ASN A 135 -7.74 -14.15 -3.38
C ASN A 135 -8.66 -13.40 -4.34
N LEU A 136 -9.48 -14.08 -5.13
CA LEU A 136 -10.37 -13.45 -6.12
C LEU A 136 -11.67 -12.89 -5.51
N ARG A 137 -12.16 -13.49 -4.42
CA ARG A 137 -13.44 -13.10 -3.83
C ARG A 137 -13.47 -11.64 -3.32
N PRO A 138 -12.47 -11.13 -2.60
CA PRO A 138 -12.44 -9.73 -2.15
C PRO A 138 -12.48 -8.73 -3.30
N ASP A 139 -11.79 -9.03 -4.41
CA ASP A 139 -11.74 -8.16 -5.58
C ASP A 139 -13.11 -8.02 -6.24
N ILE A 140 -13.82 -9.13 -6.42
CA ILE A 140 -15.20 -9.12 -6.96
C ILE A 140 -16.13 -8.34 -6.02
N MET A 141 -15.99 -8.54 -4.71
CA MET A 141 -16.80 -7.83 -3.71
C MET A 141 -16.51 -6.32 -3.71
N ALA A 142 -15.25 -5.91 -3.86
CA ALA A 142 -14.84 -4.52 -3.92
C ALA A 142 -15.45 -3.81 -5.14
N VAL A 143 -15.40 -4.44 -6.33
CA VAL A 143 -16.01 -3.87 -7.55
C VAL A 143 -17.54 -3.78 -7.41
N ASN A 144 -18.19 -4.81 -6.86
CA ASN A 144 -19.62 -4.79 -6.59
C ASN A 144 -20.01 -3.63 -5.67
N ALA A 145 -19.31 -3.51 -4.54
CA ALA A 145 -19.55 -2.45 -3.57
C ALA A 145 -19.31 -1.07 -4.19
N ALA A 146 -18.21 -0.88 -4.91
CA ALA A 146 -17.89 0.38 -5.56
C ALA A 146 -18.92 0.78 -6.63
N CYS A 147 -19.43 -0.17 -7.43
CA CYS A 147 -20.50 0.10 -8.40
C CYS A 147 -21.77 0.60 -7.70
N ASP A 148 -22.16 -0.07 -6.61
CA ASP A 148 -23.34 0.30 -5.83
C ASP A 148 -23.18 1.65 -5.13
N GLU A 149 -22.02 1.90 -4.54
CA GLU A 149 -21.66 3.15 -3.86
C GLU A 149 -21.73 4.36 -4.78
N VAL A 150 -21.05 4.28 -5.93
CA VAL A 150 -21.02 5.35 -6.92
C VAL A 150 -22.42 5.63 -7.47
N ARG A 151 -23.22 4.59 -7.75
CA ARG A 151 -24.58 4.73 -8.28
C ARG A 151 -25.57 5.27 -7.25
N LYS A 152 -25.45 4.88 -5.98
CA LYS A 152 -26.43 5.21 -4.92
C LYS A 152 -26.06 6.49 -4.15
N SER A 153 -24.83 6.98 -4.24
CA SER A 153 -24.40 8.19 -3.53
C SER A 153 -25.14 9.43 -4.06
N LYS A 154 -26.03 9.96 -3.22
CA LYS A 154 -26.70 11.25 -3.46
C LYS A 154 -25.72 12.42 -3.37
N ALA A 155 -24.74 12.33 -2.46
CA ALA A 155 -23.71 13.33 -2.30
C ALA A 155 -22.84 13.45 -3.57
N PHE A 156 -22.41 12.32 -4.14
CA PHE A 156 -21.70 12.30 -5.42
C PHE A 156 -22.56 12.82 -6.57
N SER A 157 -23.83 12.42 -6.65
CA SER A 157 -24.76 12.93 -7.67
C SER A 157 -24.89 14.46 -7.59
N ARG A 158 -25.03 15.01 -6.38
CA ARG A 158 -25.11 16.45 -6.16
C ARG A 158 -23.81 17.17 -6.54
N LEU A 159 -22.66 16.56 -6.29
CA LEU A 159 -21.36 17.08 -6.73
C LEU A 159 -21.30 17.21 -8.26
N LEU A 160 -21.75 16.19 -8.99
CA LEU A 160 -21.77 16.22 -10.46
C LEU A 160 -22.68 17.33 -11.01
N GLU A 161 -23.83 17.59 -10.38
CA GLU A 161 -24.70 18.71 -10.74
C GLU A 161 -24.02 20.07 -10.54
N LEU A 162 -23.31 20.26 -9.41
CA LEU A 162 -22.57 21.49 -9.14
C LEU A 162 -21.44 21.71 -10.15
N ILE A 163 -20.73 20.64 -10.52
CA ILE A 163 -19.68 20.68 -11.54
C ILE A 163 -20.28 21.05 -12.90
N LEU A 164 -21.41 20.45 -13.28
CA LEU A 164 -22.09 20.75 -14.53
C LEU A 164 -22.55 22.21 -14.58
N LEU A 165 -23.16 22.71 -13.50
CA LEU A 165 -23.62 24.09 -13.39
C LEU A 165 -22.45 25.07 -13.56
N MET A 166 -21.36 24.85 -12.84
CA MET A 166 -20.16 25.68 -12.93
C MET A 166 -19.53 25.60 -14.33
N GLY A 167 -19.44 24.40 -14.88
CA GLY A 167 -18.92 24.16 -16.22
C GLY A 167 -19.72 24.89 -17.30
N ASN A 168 -21.05 24.84 -17.25
CA ASN A 168 -21.92 25.55 -18.19
C ASN A 168 -21.78 27.07 -18.07
N PHE A 169 -21.70 27.58 -16.83
CA PHE A 169 -21.49 29.02 -16.60
C PHE A 169 -20.14 29.50 -17.15
N MET A 170 -19.06 28.78 -16.85
CA MET A 170 -17.71 29.14 -17.31
C MET A 170 -17.52 28.99 -18.81
N ASN A 171 -18.24 28.06 -19.45
CA ASN A 171 -18.18 27.82 -20.89
C ASN A 171 -19.18 28.65 -21.69
N ALA A 172 -19.84 29.63 -21.09
CA ALA A 172 -20.80 30.51 -21.77
C ALA A 172 -20.19 31.13 -23.05
N GLY A 173 -20.93 31.06 -24.15
CA GLY A 173 -20.47 31.54 -25.47
C GLY A 173 -19.55 30.59 -26.24
N SER A 174 -19.19 29.43 -25.66
CA SER A 174 -18.47 28.37 -26.37
C SER A 174 -19.42 27.26 -26.85
N ARG A 175 -18.91 26.30 -27.62
CA ARG A 175 -19.62 25.07 -28.01
C ARG A 175 -20.13 24.25 -26.81
N ASN A 176 -19.56 24.44 -25.62
CA ASN A 176 -19.86 23.65 -24.41
C ASN A 176 -20.82 24.34 -23.42
N ALA A 177 -21.33 25.55 -23.72
CA ALA A 177 -22.11 26.40 -22.80
C ALA A 177 -23.40 25.79 -22.24
N GLN A 178 -23.99 24.81 -22.93
CA GLN A 178 -25.30 24.23 -22.62
C GLN A 178 -25.22 22.69 -22.59
N SER A 179 -24.17 22.18 -21.97
CA SER A 179 -23.98 20.74 -21.84
C SER A 179 -25.02 20.16 -20.87
N PHE A 180 -25.60 19.01 -21.21
CA PHE A 180 -26.50 18.25 -20.33
C PHE A 180 -25.74 17.31 -19.38
N GLY A 181 -24.46 17.08 -19.65
CA GLY A 181 -23.59 16.21 -18.87
C GLY A 181 -22.15 16.29 -19.36
N PHE A 182 -21.26 15.59 -18.66
CA PHE A 182 -19.85 15.46 -19.00
C PHE A 182 -19.38 14.05 -18.66
N ASN A 183 -18.30 13.60 -19.30
CA ASN A 183 -17.73 12.29 -19.03
C ASN A 183 -16.98 12.29 -17.68
N LEU A 184 -17.17 11.26 -16.84
CA LEU A 184 -16.56 11.14 -15.51
C LEU A 184 -15.03 11.28 -15.50
N SER A 185 -14.32 10.88 -16.56
CA SER A 185 -12.86 11.11 -16.71
C SER A 185 -12.47 12.60 -16.66
N SER A 186 -13.42 13.52 -16.82
CA SER A 186 -13.19 14.96 -16.75
C SER A 186 -13.03 15.46 -15.32
N LEU A 187 -13.47 14.69 -14.31
CA LEU A 187 -13.34 15.03 -12.89
C LEU A 187 -11.87 15.28 -12.51
N CYS A 188 -10.97 14.44 -13.02
CA CYS A 188 -9.53 14.56 -12.78
C CYS A 188 -8.90 15.82 -13.37
N LYS A 189 -9.58 16.50 -14.30
CA LYS A 189 -9.10 17.70 -15.02
C LYS A 189 -9.48 19.00 -14.32
N LEU A 190 -10.34 18.96 -13.29
CA LEU A 190 -10.76 20.17 -12.57
C LEU A 190 -9.59 20.88 -11.87
N LYS A 191 -8.54 20.13 -11.48
CA LYS A 191 -7.33 20.71 -10.90
C LYS A 191 -6.50 21.52 -11.92
N ASP A 192 -6.68 21.28 -13.21
CA ASP A 192 -5.86 21.89 -14.26
C ASP A 192 -6.35 23.30 -14.62
N THR A 193 -7.62 23.60 -14.31
CA THR A 193 -8.19 24.94 -14.49
C THR A 193 -7.82 25.81 -13.30
N LYS A 194 -7.03 26.87 -13.52
CA LYS A 194 -6.47 27.71 -12.46
C LYS A 194 -7.11 29.11 -12.42
N SER A 195 -7.10 29.73 -11.25
CA SER A 195 -7.45 31.15 -11.10
C SER A 195 -6.47 32.05 -11.85
N ALA A 196 -6.88 33.27 -12.17
CA ALA A 196 -6.05 34.24 -12.90
C ALA A 196 -4.72 34.53 -12.18
N ASP A 197 -4.72 34.50 -10.84
CA ASP A 197 -3.53 34.70 -10.01
C ASP A 197 -2.71 33.42 -9.75
N GLN A 198 -3.12 32.29 -10.35
CA GLN A 198 -2.47 30.97 -10.24
C GLN A 198 -2.37 30.41 -8.81
N LYS A 199 -3.12 30.96 -7.84
CA LYS A 199 -3.07 30.52 -6.44
C LYS A 199 -4.06 29.42 -6.09
N SER A 200 -5.08 29.22 -6.90
CA SER A 200 -6.12 28.22 -6.67
C SER A 200 -6.54 27.57 -7.98
N THR A 201 -7.24 26.44 -7.85
CA THR A 201 -7.80 25.68 -8.98
C THR A 201 -9.32 25.70 -8.92
N LEU A 202 -9.98 25.32 -10.01
CA LEU A 202 -11.42 25.11 -10.03
C LEU A 202 -11.84 24.02 -9.03
N LEU A 203 -10.99 23.00 -8.82
CA LEU A 203 -11.22 21.98 -7.80
C LEU A 203 -11.18 22.58 -6.37
N ASN A 204 -10.22 23.46 -6.08
CA ASN A 204 -10.14 24.14 -4.77
C ASN A 204 -11.36 25.03 -4.55
N PHE A 205 -11.78 25.78 -5.57
CA PHE A 205 -13.00 26.59 -5.52
C PHE A 205 -14.25 25.73 -5.29
N LEU A 206 -14.39 24.63 -6.03
CA LEU A 206 -15.52 23.71 -5.86
C LEU A 206 -15.56 23.11 -4.45
N ALA A 207 -14.41 22.68 -3.93
CA ALA A 207 -14.30 22.15 -2.57
C ALA A 207 -14.72 23.20 -1.53
N GLU A 208 -14.28 24.46 -1.67
CA GLU A 208 -14.67 25.57 -0.78
C GLU A 208 -16.17 25.84 -0.84
N VAL A 209 -16.76 25.88 -2.04
CA VAL A 209 -18.22 26.05 -2.21
C VAL A 209 -18.99 24.90 -1.57
N CYS A 210 -18.49 23.66 -1.67
CA CYS A 210 -19.10 22.51 -0.99
C CYS A 210 -19.00 22.66 0.53
N GLU A 211 -17.84 23.02 1.08
CA GLU A 211 -17.66 23.25 2.52
C GLU A 211 -18.59 24.33 3.08
N GLU A 212 -18.78 25.43 2.35
CA GLU A 212 -19.54 26.58 2.84
C GLU A 212 -21.05 26.49 2.60
N LYS A 213 -21.47 25.92 1.45
CA LYS A 213 -22.86 26.00 1.00
C LYS A 213 -23.55 24.65 0.86
N TYR A 214 -22.79 23.58 0.66
CA TYR A 214 -23.33 22.23 0.42
C TYR A 214 -22.55 21.16 1.22
N PRO A 215 -22.50 21.27 2.56
CA PRO A 215 -21.67 20.39 3.40
C PRO A 215 -22.06 18.91 3.28
N GLU A 216 -23.31 18.61 2.91
CA GLU A 216 -23.79 17.26 2.62
C GLU A 216 -23.04 16.59 1.47
N VAL A 217 -22.48 17.38 0.55
CA VAL A 217 -21.71 16.86 -0.59
C VAL A 217 -20.42 16.20 -0.11
N LEU A 218 -19.75 16.73 0.92
CA LEU A 218 -18.48 16.19 1.42
C LEU A 218 -18.55 14.71 1.80
N LYS A 219 -19.75 14.22 2.15
CA LYS A 219 -20.02 12.82 2.48
C LYS A 219 -19.71 11.86 1.33
N PHE A 220 -19.64 12.31 0.08
CA PHE A 220 -19.31 11.43 -1.05
C PHE A 220 -17.97 10.71 -0.85
N VAL A 221 -17.02 11.32 -0.13
CA VAL A 221 -15.72 10.72 0.19
C VAL A 221 -15.88 9.46 1.05
N GLU A 222 -16.88 9.44 1.94
CA GLU A 222 -17.21 8.27 2.77
C GLU A 222 -18.07 7.27 2.00
N ASP A 223 -19.03 7.78 1.19
CA ASP A 223 -19.90 6.94 0.39
C ASP A 223 -19.11 6.08 -0.61
N LEU A 224 -18.00 6.60 -1.17
CA LEU A 224 -17.16 5.93 -2.17
C LEU A 224 -15.90 5.31 -1.54
N GLN A 225 -16.06 4.45 -0.52
CA GLN A 225 -14.93 3.86 0.20
C GLN A 225 -14.24 2.70 -0.56
N HIS A 226 -14.97 1.95 -1.39
CA HIS A 226 -14.40 0.77 -2.07
C HIS A 226 -13.75 1.08 -3.42
N VAL A 227 -13.83 2.32 -3.91
CA VAL A 227 -13.23 2.71 -5.19
C VAL A 227 -11.71 2.51 -5.22
N ASP A 228 -11.02 2.71 -4.08
CA ASP A 228 -9.57 2.52 -3.96
C ASP A 228 -9.14 1.05 -4.02
N GLN A 229 -10.03 0.12 -3.68
CA GLN A 229 -9.79 -1.32 -3.78
C GLN A 229 -10.18 -1.81 -5.17
N ALA A 230 -11.32 -1.34 -5.70
CA ALA A 230 -11.79 -1.66 -7.04
C ALA A 230 -10.80 -1.20 -8.13
N SER A 231 -10.05 -0.13 -7.89
CA SER A 231 -9.01 0.37 -8.81
C SER A 231 -7.78 -0.55 -8.92
N ARG A 232 -7.62 -1.56 -8.05
CA ARG A 232 -6.47 -2.47 -8.04
C ARG A 232 -6.81 -3.86 -8.56
N VAL A 233 -8.05 -4.07 -8.98
CA VAL A 233 -8.54 -5.37 -9.43
C VAL A 233 -7.93 -5.71 -10.78
N LEU A 234 -7.18 -6.81 -10.83
CA LEU A 234 -6.43 -7.22 -12.01
C LEU A 234 -7.37 -7.78 -13.10
N PRO A 235 -7.14 -7.47 -14.39
CA PRO A 235 -7.88 -8.06 -15.53
C PRO A 235 -7.80 -9.60 -15.65
N ALA A 236 -6.92 -10.25 -14.88
CA ALA A 236 -6.67 -11.69 -14.91
C ALA A 236 -7.79 -12.57 -14.30
N LEU A 237 -8.88 -11.96 -13.79
CA LEU A 237 -10.06 -12.68 -13.29
C LEU A 237 -10.70 -13.62 -14.33
N VAL A 238 -10.72 -13.23 -15.61
CA VAL A 238 -11.51 -13.94 -16.65
C VAL A 238 -10.83 -15.18 -17.24
N PRO A 239 -9.51 -15.23 -17.49
CA PRO A 239 -8.85 -16.42 -18.03
C PRO A 239 -8.76 -17.57 -17.01
N PHE A 240 -8.53 -17.27 -15.72
CA PHE A 240 -8.52 -18.27 -14.65
C PHE A 240 -9.88 -18.99 -14.55
N ILE A 241 -10.95 -18.24 -14.77
CA ILE A 241 -12.34 -18.70 -14.79
C ILE A 241 -12.63 -19.68 -15.96
N LYS A 242 -11.88 -19.64 -17.06
CA LYS A 242 -12.20 -20.44 -18.26
C LYS A 242 -11.38 -21.72 -18.42
N ALA A 243 -10.35 -21.96 -17.61
CA ALA A 243 -9.44 -23.08 -17.79
C ALA A 243 -9.90 -24.34 -17.03
N GLU A 244 -10.19 -25.40 -17.79
CA GLU A 244 -10.40 -26.81 -17.41
C GLU A 244 -10.69 -27.12 -15.94
N MET A 245 -11.98 -27.27 -15.59
CA MET A 245 -12.38 -27.75 -14.27
C MET A 245 -12.77 -29.22 -14.23
N ALA A 246 -12.16 -29.93 -13.30
CA ALA A 246 -12.67 -31.17 -12.75
C ALA A 246 -14.02 -30.93 -12.04
N LEU A 247 -14.93 -31.91 -12.11
CA LEU A 247 -16.30 -31.83 -11.58
C LEU A 247 -16.37 -31.36 -10.12
N TRP A 248 -15.36 -31.66 -9.30
CA TRP A 248 -15.30 -31.32 -7.87
C TRP A 248 -15.15 -29.82 -7.60
N ALA A 249 -14.44 -29.07 -8.47
CA ALA A 249 -14.23 -27.64 -8.28
C ALA A 249 -15.46 -26.82 -8.72
N ARG A 250 -16.39 -27.45 -9.46
CA ARG A 250 -17.56 -26.81 -10.08
C ARG A 250 -18.47 -26.12 -9.07
N ASP A 251 -18.71 -26.69 -7.89
CA ASP A 251 -19.67 -26.13 -6.92
C ASP A 251 -19.13 -24.89 -6.19
N HIS A 252 -17.88 -24.92 -5.71
CA HIS A 252 -17.23 -23.76 -5.11
C HIS A 252 -17.02 -22.64 -6.12
N TYR A 253 -16.76 -23.04 -7.37
CA TYR A 253 -16.60 -22.14 -8.50
C TYR A 253 -17.90 -21.55 -9.02
N GLN A 254 -19.01 -22.28 -8.98
CA GLN A 254 -20.31 -21.80 -9.46
C GLN A 254 -20.74 -20.54 -8.70
N LYS A 255 -20.48 -20.48 -7.39
CA LYS A 255 -20.69 -19.26 -6.59
C LYS A 255 -19.82 -18.11 -7.08
N LEU A 256 -18.53 -18.34 -7.33
CA LEU A 256 -17.60 -17.31 -7.82
C LEU A 256 -17.99 -16.82 -9.22
N VAL A 257 -18.42 -17.70 -10.12
CA VAL A 257 -18.93 -17.36 -11.45
C VAL A 257 -20.19 -16.50 -11.36
N ILE A 258 -21.13 -16.86 -10.48
CA ILE A 258 -22.34 -16.06 -10.25
C ILE A 258 -21.96 -14.68 -9.70
N MET A 259 -21.06 -14.61 -8.71
CA MET A 259 -20.57 -13.35 -8.16
C MET A 259 -19.90 -12.46 -9.23
N HIS A 260 -19.04 -13.05 -10.07
CA HIS A 260 -18.40 -12.35 -11.18
C HIS A 260 -19.42 -11.89 -12.23
N SER A 261 -20.40 -12.73 -12.58
CA SER A 261 -21.47 -12.35 -13.50
C SER A 261 -22.26 -11.16 -12.97
N ASN A 262 -22.64 -11.20 -11.70
CA ASN A 262 -23.33 -10.09 -11.04
C ASN A 262 -22.48 -8.81 -11.05
N MET A 263 -21.17 -8.94 -10.83
CA MET A 263 -20.22 -7.82 -10.90
C MET A 263 -20.16 -7.20 -12.29
N VAL A 264 -20.05 -8.01 -13.33
CA VAL A 264 -20.08 -7.52 -14.71
C VAL A 264 -21.40 -6.81 -15.00
N THR A 265 -22.54 -7.37 -14.58
CA THR A 265 -23.85 -6.73 -14.74
C THR A 265 -23.95 -5.40 -14.01
N LEU A 266 -23.52 -5.31 -12.75
CA LEU A 266 -23.53 -4.06 -11.99
C LEU A 266 -22.62 -3.00 -12.61
N TYR A 267 -21.43 -3.40 -13.07
CA TYR A 267 -20.52 -2.50 -13.76
C TYR A 267 -21.13 -1.96 -15.07
N LEU A 268 -21.67 -2.82 -15.92
CA LEU A 268 -22.32 -2.39 -17.18
C LEU A 268 -23.52 -1.47 -16.92
N ASN A 269 -24.34 -1.79 -15.92
CA ASN A 269 -25.47 -0.94 -15.51
C ASN A 269 -25.00 0.44 -15.00
N MET A 270 -23.84 0.51 -14.33
CA MET A 270 -23.24 1.76 -13.89
C MET A 270 -22.71 2.57 -15.07
N LEU A 271 -22.03 1.92 -16.02
CA LEU A 271 -21.57 2.58 -17.24
C LEU A 271 -22.72 3.17 -18.04
N GLU A 272 -23.81 2.42 -18.21
CA GLU A 272 -25.02 2.91 -18.87
C GLU A 272 -25.60 4.13 -18.13
N TYR A 273 -25.69 4.07 -16.79
CA TYR A 273 -26.20 5.16 -15.97
C TYR A 273 -25.41 6.47 -16.14
N PHE A 274 -24.09 6.39 -16.26
CA PHE A 274 -23.21 7.55 -16.49
C PHE A 274 -22.91 7.83 -17.97
N ALA A 275 -23.59 7.16 -18.90
CA ALA A 275 -23.38 7.26 -20.35
C ALA A 275 -21.91 7.05 -20.79
N ILE A 276 -21.25 6.04 -20.22
CA ILE A 276 -19.87 5.64 -20.53
C ILE A 276 -19.87 4.45 -21.49
N ASP A 277 -19.01 4.49 -22.51
CA ASP A 277 -18.86 3.41 -23.48
C ASP A 277 -18.05 2.24 -22.87
N PRO A 278 -18.64 1.04 -22.71
CA PRO A 278 -17.96 -0.11 -22.12
C PRO A 278 -16.77 -0.62 -22.93
N LYS A 279 -16.65 -0.23 -24.21
CA LYS A 279 -15.49 -0.59 -25.04
C LYS A 279 -14.30 0.33 -24.83
N LYS A 280 -14.52 1.50 -24.26
CA LYS A 280 -13.50 2.54 -24.08
C LYS A 280 -12.98 2.65 -22.65
N THR A 281 -13.63 1.98 -21.70
CA THR A 281 -13.32 2.14 -20.28
C THR A 281 -13.33 0.79 -19.58
N SER A 282 -12.16 0.39 -19.08
CA SER A 282 -12.04 -0.80 -18.24
C SER A 282 -12.48 -0.51 -16.80
N VAL A 283 -12.79 -1.58 -16.05
CA VAL A 283 -13.15 -1.49 -14.61
C VAL A 283 -12.05 -0.75 -13.85
N GLU A 284 -10.79 -1.15 -14.07
CA GLU A 284 -9.60 -0.57 -13.46
C GLU A 284 -9.48 0.92 -13.77
N GLU A 285 -9.65 1.31 -15.04
CA GLU A 285 -9.51 2.70 -15.49
C GLU A 285 -10.54 3.61 -14.82
N LEU A 286 -11.82 3.21 -14.81
CA LEU A 286 -12.89 4.01 -14.20
C LEU A 286 -12.68 4.19 -12.70
N PHE A 287 -12.42 3.10 -11.98
CA PHE A 287 -12.25 3.18 -10.53
C PHE A 287 -10.93 3.86 -10.14
N THR A 288 -9.90 3.78 -10.97
CA THR A 288 -8.66 4.56 -10.81
C THR A 288 -8.95 6.06 -10.93
N ASP A 289 -9.71 6.48 -11.94
CA ASP A 289 -10.10 7.89 -12.10
C ASP A 289 -10.93 8.38 -10.91
N LEU A 290 -11.90 7.59 -10.45
CA LEU A 290 -12.73 7.94 -9.29
C LEU A 290 -11.92 7.99 -7.98
N SER A 291 -11.03 7.03 -7.75
CA SER A 291 -10.10 7.01 -6.63
C SER A 291 -9.20 8.25 -6.62
N ASN A 292 -8.59 8.56 -7.78
CA ASN A 292 -7.76 9.74 -7.95
C ASN A 292 -8.56 11.01 -7.68
N PHE A 293 -9.76 11.15 -8.23
CA PHE A 293 -10.60 12.31 -8.01
C PHE A 293 -10.97 12.49 -6.54
N ARG A 294 -11.39 11.40 -5.86
CA ARG A 294 -11.68 11.40 -4.43
C ARG A 294 -10.47 11.88 -3.61
N ALA A 295 -9.28 11.37 -3.91
CA ALA A 295 -8.04 11.80 -3.27
C ALA A 295 -7.72 13.27 -3.53
N MET A 296 -7.85 13.74 -4.77
CA MET A 296 -7.62 15.14 -5.14
C MET A 296 -8.62 16.07 -4.46
N PHE A 297 -9.89 15.68 -4.34
CA PHE A 297 -10.90 16.47 -3.65
C PHE A 297 -10.61 16.60 -2.15
N MET A 298 -10.27 15.50 -1.47
CA MET A 298 -9.84 15.53 -0.06
C MET A 298 -8.63 16.43 0.15
N GLN A 299 -7.66 16.36 -0.77
CA GLN A 299 -6.48 17.20 -0.74
C GLN A 299 -6.83 18.69 -0.92
N ALA A 300 -7.75 19.02 -1.84
CA ALA A 300 -8.24 20.38 -2.05
C ALA A 300 -8.91 20.97 -0.80
N VAL A 301 -9.77 20.19 -0.11
CA VAL A 301 -10.38 20.58 1.17
C VAL A 301 -9.30 20.90 2.22
N LYS A 302 -8.29 20.04 2.33
CA LYS A 302 -7.17 20.24 3.26
C LYS A 302 -6.32 21.48 2.92
N GLU A 303 -6.10 21.73 1.63
CA GLU A 303 -5.41 22.93 1.15
C GLU A 303 -6.20 24.20 1.45
N ASN A 304 -7.53 24.19 1.27
CA ASN A 304 -8.41 25.30 1.61
C ASN A 304 -8.40 25.61 3.11
N ALA A 305 -8.42 24.60 3.98
CA ALA A 305 -8.32 24.79 5.42
C ALA A 305 -6.98 25.48 5.80
N ARG A 306 -5.85 24.98 5.27
CA ARG A 306 -4.53 25.60 5.48
C ARG A 306 -4.46 27.03 4.95
N ARG A 307 -5.06 27.29 3.79
CA ARG A 307 -5.13 28.63 3.19
C ARG A 307 -5.91 29.59 4.09
N ARG A 308 -7.08 29.19 4.58
CA ARG A 308 -7.91 29.98 5.51
C ARG A 308 -7.15 30.31 6.81
N GLU A 309 -6.47 29.33 7.40
CA GLU A 309 -5.64 29.54 8.60
C GLU A 309 -4.49 30.54 8.35
N ALA A 310 -3.81 30.41 7.21
CA ALA A 310 -2.72 31.29 6.83
C ALA A 310 -3.20 32.73 6.58
N GLU A 311 -4.33 32.90 5.90
CA GLU A 311 -4.97 34.20 5.65
C GLU A 311 -5.40 34.87 6.96
N GLU A 312 -5.99 34.11 7.90
CA GLU A 312 -6.38 34.64 9.20
C GLU A 312 -5.16 35.07 10.02
N LYS A 313 -4.08 34.27 10.02
CA LYS A 313 -2.82 34.61 10.69
C LYS A 313 -2.20 35.87 10.09
N GLN A 314 -2.17 36.00 8.76
CA GLN A 314 -1.68 37.20 8.09
C GLN A 314 -2.54 38.42 8.40
N ARG A 315 -3.87 38.28 8.43
CA ARG A 315 -4.81 39.35 8.80
C ARG A 315 -4.55 39.85 10.22
N LYS A 316 -4.41 38.93 11.18
CA LYS A 316 -4.06 39.26 12.58
C LYS A 316 -2.72 39.96 12.68
N ALA A 317 -1.71 39.50 11.94
CA ALA A 317 -0.38 40.13 11.91
C ALA A 317 -0.41 41.55 11.32
N ARG A 318 -1.18 41.79 10.25
CA ARG A 318 -1.35 43.12 9.64
C ARG A 318 -2.00 44.10 10.61
N ILE A 319 -3.10 43.70 11.26
CA ILE A 319 -3.78 44.53 12.26
C ILE A 319 -2.86 44.86 13.43
N ALA A 320 -2.08 43.89 13.92
CA ALA A 320 -1.13 44.10 15.00
C ALA A 320 0.00 45.08 14.59
N LYS A 321 0.52 44.95 13.36
CA LYS A 321 1.55 45.85 12.82
C LYS A 321 1.03 47.28 12.65
N GLU A 322 -0.17 47.46 12.10
CA GLU A 322 -0.79 48.78 11.95
C GLU A 322 -1.07 49.44 13.31
N LYS A 323 -1.52 48.67 14.30
CA LYS A 323 -1.71 49.17 15.67
C LYS A 323 -0.39 49.59 16.30
N ALA A 324 0.65 48.78 16.17
CA ALA A 324 1.98 49.10 16.70
C ALA A 324 2.57 50.35 16.03
N GLU A 325 2.37 50.53 14.73
CA GLU A 325 2.83 51.72 14.01
C GLU A 325 2.07 52.98 14.44
N ARG A 326 0.75 52.91 14.63
CA ARG A 326 -0.04 54.03 15.19
C ARG A 326 0.41 54.40 16.60
N GLU A 327 0.58 53.42 17.48
CA GLU A 327 1.06 53.67 18.86
C GLU A 327 2.46 54.31 18.85
N LYS A 328 3.35 53.90 17.93
CA LYS A 328 4.67 54.50 17.75
C LYS A 328 4.60 55.95 17.23
N GLN A 329 3.77 56.22 16.24
CA GLN A 329 3.54 57.57 15.70
C GLN A 329 2.95 58.51 16.76
N GLU A 330 1.99 58.04 17.56
CA GLU A 330 1.44 58.81 18.68
C GLU A 330 2.52 59.15 19.73
N ARG A 331 3.39 58.20 20.08
CA ARG A 331 4.52 58.44 20.99
C ARG A 331 5.50 59.47 20.42
N GLN A 332 5.82 59.38 19.13
CA GLN A 332 6.70 60.33 18.45
C GLN A 332 6.08 61.74 18.40
N MET A 333 4.79 61.86 18.08
CA MET A 333 4.09 63.15 18.09
C MET A 333 3.98 63.75 19.49
N LYS A 334 3.73 62.94 20.53
CA LYS A 334 3.77 63.41 21.92
C LYS A 334 5.16 63.90 22.32
N LYS A 335 6.21 63.18 21.93
CA LYS A 335 7.60 63.60 22.17
C LYS A 335 7.94 64.91 21.44
N LYS A 336 7.51 65.07 20.18
CA LYS A 336 7.74 66.30 19.40
C LYS A 336 7.02 67.50 20.01
N ARG A 337 5.76 67.35 20.41
CA ARG A 337 5.00 68.41 21.11
C ARG A 337 5.68 68.85 22.41
N LEU A 338 6.17 67.91 23.21
CA LEU A 338 6.93 68.23 24.42
C LEU A 338 8.22 69.00 24.12
N LEU A 339 8.87 68.74 22.98
CA LEU A 339 10.08 69.47 22.57
C LEU A 339 9.77 70.85 21.97
N GLU A 340 8.67 71.02 21.23
CA GLU A 340 8.26 72.32 20.64
C GLU A 340 7.79 73.32 21.71
N VAL A 341 7.11 72.87 22.77
CA VAL A 341 6.77 73.72 23.93
C VAL A 341 8.03 74.25 24.63
N ASN A 342 9.17 73.55 24.53
CA ASN A 342 10.43 73.98 25.13
C ASN A 342 11.19 75.03 24.28
N THR A 343 10.79 75.28 23.04
CA THR A 343 11.48 76.26 22.16
C THR A 343 10.81 77.63 22.08
N GLU A 344 9.58 77.77 22.58
CA GLU A 344 8.84 79.05 22.56
C GLU A 344 8.97 79.87 23.87
N ASN A 345 9.50 79.29 24.94
CA ASN A 345 9.81 80.01 26.18
C ASN A 345 11.32 80.22 26.32
N ASP A 346 11.72 81.48 26.52
CA ASP A 346 13.08 81.93 26.80
C ASP A 346 13.82 81.01 27.79
N GLU A 347 15.14 80.90 27.61
CA GLU A 347 16.11 79.93 28.13
C GLU A 347 16.16 79.70 29.67
N THR A 348 15.28 80.30 30.45
CA THR A 348 15.21 80.20 31.92
C THR A 348 14.23 79.13 32.45
N GLY A 349 13.28 78.63 31.65
CA GLY A 349 12.25 77.66 32.12
C GLY A 349 12.55 76.18 31.83
N VAL A 350 13.60 75.87 31.07
CA VAL A 350 13.85 74.52 30.55
C VAL A 350 14.19 73.52 31.67
N MET A 351 14.94 73.95 32.69
CA MET A 351 15.32 73.09 33.83
C MET A 351 14.11 72.75 34.70
N ASP A 352 13.23 73.71 34.95
CA ASP A 352 12.04 73.52 35.80
C ASP A 352 11.01 72.62 35.13
N CYS A 353 10.77 72.78 33.82
CA CYS A 353 9.91 71.85 33.07
C CYS A 353 10.47 70.42 33.01
N LEU A 354 11.80 70.25 32.94
CA LEU A 354 12.45 68.94 32.99
C LEU A 354 12.31 68.30 34.37
N LEU A 355 12.53 69.06 35.45
CA LEU A 355 12.35 68.59 36.82
C LEU A 355 10.89 68.23 37.09
N GLU A 356 9.93 69.01 36.60
CA GLU A 356 8.50 68.73 36.73
C GLU A 356 8.08 67.47 35.93
N ALA A 357 8.63 67.25 34.73
CA ALA A 357 8.40 66.03 33.96
C ALA A 357 9.04 64.78 34.59
N LEU A 358 10.20 64.93 35.26
CA LEU A 358 10.85 63.86 36.01
C LEU A 358 10.10 63.55 37.31
N GLN A 359 9.58 64.58 38.00
CA GLN A 359 8.89 64.48 39.29
C GLN A 359 7.44 63.99 39.15
N SER A 360 6.73 64.39 38.09
CA SER A 360 5.41 63.86 37.72
C SER A 360 5.46 62.45 37.11
N GLY A 361 6.67 61.95 36.82
CA GLY A 361 6.88 60.65 36.16
C GLY A 361 6.49 60.64 34.67
N ALA A 362 6.17 61.79 34.08
CA ALA A 362 5.84 61.92 32.66
C ALA A 362 7.03 61.56 31.75
N ALA A 363 8.26 61.80 32.21
CA ALA A 363 9.49 61.55 31.47
C ALA A 363 9.86 60.06 31.28
N PHE A 364 9.32 59.14 32.10
CA PHE A 364 9.76 57.73 32.14
C PHE A 364 8.65 56.70 31.81
N ARG A 365 7.59 57.08 31.09
CA ARG A 365 6.44 56.20 30.78
C ARG A 365 6.71 55.07 29.77
N ASP A 366 7.88 54.41 29.82
CA ASP A 366 8.20 53.30 28.91
C ASP A 366 8.96 52.11 29.55
N ARG A 367 8.56 51.66 30.74
CA ARG A 367 8.91 50.30 31.20
C ARG A 367 7.68 49.44 31.45
N ARG A 368 7.33 48.68 30.40
CA ARG A 368 6.62 47.38 30.41
C ARG A 368 5.38 47.31 31.30
N LYS A 369 4.19 47.55 30.72
CA LYS A 369 2.99 46.82 31.16
C LYS A 369 3.21 45.34 30.87
N ARG A 370 3.62 44.56 31.86
CA ARG A 370 3.42 43.09 31.85
C ARG A 370 1.91 42.88 31.70
N ALA A 371 1.50 42.09 30.70
CA ALA A 371 0.12 41.67 30.55
C ALA A 371 -0.36 40.98 31.85
N PRO A 372 -1.60 41.22 32.31
CA PRO A 372 -2.16 40.44 33.39
C PRO A 372 -2.33 39.00 32.88
N ARG A 373 -1.79 38.02 33.61
CA ARG A 373 -2.21 36.61 33.44
C ARG A 373 -3.73 36.53 33.67
N PRO A 374 -4.48 35.73 32.89
CA PRO A 374 -5.88 35.51 33.20
C PRO A 374 -5.97 34.86 34.58
N ARG A 375 -6.74 35.47 35.48
CA ARG A 375 -7.18 34.84 36.73
C ARG A 375 -8.34 33.92 36.36
N GLU A 376 -8.17 32.62 36.55
CA GLU A 376 -9.27 31.66 36.60
C GLU A 376 -10.20 32.04 37.76
N GLU A 377 -11.52 32.00 37.52
CA GLU A 377 -12.54 32.15 38.56
C GLU A 377 -12.55 30.92 39.47
N PRO A 378 -12.77 31.08 40.79
CA PRO A 378 -12.90 29.95 41.70
C PRO A 378 -14.34 29.43 41.74
N THR A 379 -14.57 28.24 41.18
CA THR A 379 -15.76 27.43 41.49
C THR A 379 -15.55 26.73 42.84
N GLN A 380 -16.51 26.88 43.75
CA GLN A 380 -16.48 26.31 45.09
C GLN A 380 -16.81 24.80 45.13
N VAL A 381 -15.85 24.04 45.68
CA VAL A 381 -15.93 22.92 46.65
C VAL A 381 -16.70 21.63 46.29
N LEU A 382 -15.99 20.50 46.25
CA LEU A 382 -16.03 19.39 47.24
C LEU A 382 -15.04 18.26 46.87
N SER A 383 -14.16 17.88 47.79
CA SER A 383 -13.17 16.80 47.70
C SER A 383 -13.81 15.42 48.06
N PRO A 384 -13.16 14.24 47.85
CA PRO A 384 -11.94 13.86 48.58
C PRO A 384 -10.91 12.92 47.88
N SER A 385 -9.76 12.82 48.57
CA SER A 385 -8.83 11.67 48.72
C SER A 385 -7.73 11.36 47.66
N LEU A 386 -6.49 11.68 48.06
CA LEU A 386 -5.32 10.79 48.24
C LEU A 386 -4.99 9.71 47.18
N GLN A 387 -3.92 9.93 46.40
CA GLN A 387 -2.62 9.23 46.52
C GLN A 387 -1.68 9.59 45.35
N ARG A 388 -0.43 9.96 45.66
CA ARG A 388 0.67 10.19 44.70
C ARG A 388 1.34 8.87 44.30
N PRO A 389 1.89 8.78 43.08
CA PRO A 389 3.17 8.11 42.87
C PRO A 389 4.30 9.11 42.68
N ILE A 390 5.41 8.82 43.34
CA ILE A 390 6.69 9.53 43.33
C ILE A 390 7.41 9.21 42.01
N LEU A 391 7.84 10.22 41.25
CA LEU A 391 8.80 10.06 40.16
C LEU A 391 10.23 10.22 40.72
N LYS A 392 11.09 9.24 40.43
CA LYS A 392 12.51 9.20 40.79
C LYS A 392 13.32 10.21 39.97
N ASP A 393 14.27 10.87 40.65
CA ASP A 393 15.34 11.63 40.03
C ASP A 393 16.39 10.72 39.39
N CYS A 394 16.83 11.09 38.19
CA CYS A 394 17.99 10.52 37.51
C CYS A 394 19.27 11.18 38.03
N ASN A 395 20.18 10.38 38.62
CA ASN A 395 21.58 10.77 38.80
C ASN A 395 22.45 10.00 37.80
N HIS A 396 23.30 10.75 37.10
CA HIS A 396 24.52 10.23 36.50
C HIS A 396 25.50 9.82 37.62
N ASP A 397 26.12 8.64 37.50
CA ASP A 397 27.57 8.56 37.36
C ASP A 397 28.07 7.14 37.02
N SER A 398 28.82 7.06 35.92
CA SER A 398 30.15 6.44 35.83
C SER A 398 30.44 5.06 36.44
N ASN A 399 30.70 4.08 35.54
CA ASN A 399 31.98 3.36 35.37
C ASN A 399 31.95 1.80 35.39
N SER A 400 32.46 1.23 34.29
CA SER A 400 33.25 -0.01 34.10
C SER A 400 32.81 -1.35 34.76
N LYS A 401 32.42 -2.31 33.91
CA LYS A 401 33.19 -3.53 33.61
C LYS A 401 32.65 -4.25 32.38
#